data_AF-A0A2E4YQK9-F1
#
_entry.id   AF-A0A2E4YQK9-F1
#
_cell.length_a   1.000
_cell.length_b   1.000
_cell.length_c   1.000
_cell.angle_alpha   90.00
_cell.angle_beta   90.00
_cell.angle_gamma   90.00
#
_symmetry.space_group_name_H-M   'P 1'
#
loop_
_entity.id
_entity.type
_entity.pdbx_description
1 polymer ?
#
loop_
_entity_poly.entity_id
_entity_poly.type
_entity_poly.pdbx_seq_one_letter_code
_entity_poly.pdbx_strand_id
1 'polypeptide(L)'
;MILHFNYHIGELFYGIDVARENADGTVPIGTHLIRNVFYHLPIVWILLLMLTDTKIIRFGLFAIALLYTLSHLMHLIGEMKNPDLSQGPLLFLTLLVSILLCKEHFKYLKSN
;
A
#
# COMPACT_ATOMS: atom_id res chain seq x y z
N MET A 1 -6.11 0.17 2.07
CA MET A 1 -6.36 -0.87 1.04
C MET A 1 -5.10 -1.12 0.20
N ILE A 2 -4.12 -1.89 0.70
CA ILE A 2 -2.88 -2.21 -0.04
C ILE A 2 -3.11 -3.34 -1.07
N LEU A 3 -4.20 -4.09 -0.95
CA LEU A 3 -4.46 -5.29 -1.78
C LEU A 3 -5.41 -5.07 -2.99
N HIS A 4 -6.16 -3.98 -3.08
CA HIS A 4 -6.89 -3.66 -4.34
C HIS A 4 -5.98 -3.05 -5.42
N PHE A 5 -4.74 -2.70 -5.08
CA PHE A 5 -3.76 -2.33 -6.11
C PHE A 5 -3.52 -3.46 -7.12
N ASN A 6 -3.77 -4.72 -6.77
CA ASN A 6 -3.74 -5.83 -7.73
C ASN A 6 -4.79 -5.67 -8.85
N TYR A 7 -5.92 -5.02 -8.59
CA TYR A 7 -6.97 -4.82 -9.60
C TYR A 7 -6.57 -3.71 -10.58
N HIS A 8 -6.10 -2.56 -10.08
CA HIS A 8 -5.77 -1.41 -10.93
C HIS A 8 -4.37 -1.47 -11.56
N ILE A 9 -3.37 -2.07 -10.90
CA ILE A 9 -2.08 -2.39 -11.55
C ILE A 9 -2.28 -3.50 -12.58
N GLY A 10 -3.17 -4.46 -12.27
CA GLY A 10 -3.66 -5.45 -13.23
C GLY A 10 -4.15 -4.79 -14.51
N GLU A 11 -5.03 -3.80 -14.40
CA GLU A 11 -5.55 -3.05 -15.55
C GLU A 11 -4.51 -2.15 -16.24
N LEU A 12 -3.56 -1.54 -15.51
CA LEU A 12 -2.52 -0.68 -16.10
C LEU A 12 -1.50 -1.47 -16.95
N PHE A 13 -1.19 -2.71 -16.57
CA PHE A 13 -0.22 -3.56 -17.26
C PHE A 13 -0.85 -4.62 -18.17
N TYR A 14 -2.07 -5.08 -17.86
CA TYR A 14 -2.74 -6.18 -18.56
C TYR A 14 -4.05 -5.78 -19.24
N GLY A 15 -4.49 -4.52 -19.08
CA GLY A 15 -5.51 -3.86 -19.89
C GLY A 15 -6.73 -4.71 -20.28
N ILE A 16 -7.80 -4.63 -19.48
CA ILE A 16 -9.12 -5.23 -19.75
C ILE A 16 -9.06 -6.77 -19.79
N ASP A 17 -10.03 -7.45 -19.18
CA ASP A 17 -10.23 -8.89 -19.39
C ASP A 17 -10.59 -9.15 -20.86
N VAL A 18 -9.57 -9.18 -21.73
CA VAL A 18 -9.69 -9.65 -23.09
C VAL A 18 -9.47 -11.15 -23.03
N ALA A 19 -10.55 -11.92 -22.92
CA ALA A 19 -10.53 -13.34 -23.18
C ALA A 19 -10.15 -13.54 -24.66
N ARG A 20 -8.84 -13.58 -24.95
CA ARG A 20 -8.31 -13.91 -26.27
C ARG A 20 -8.72 -15.34 -26.60
N GLU A 21 -9.21 -15.58 -27.81
CA GLU A 21 -9.31 -16.93 -28.34
C GLU A 21 -7.91 -17.58 -28.21
N ASN A 22 -7.86 -18.74 -27.55
CA ASN A 22 -6.65 -19.49 -27.14
C ASN A 22 -5.95 -19.06 -25.84
N ALA A 23 -6.60 -18.32 -24.94
CA ALA A 23 -6.11 -18.18 -23.57
C ALA A 23 -6.14 -19.54 -22.85
N ASP A 24 -4.96 -20.07 -22.50
CA ASP A 24 -4.78 -21.37 -21.83
C ASP A 24 -4.81 -21.28 -20.30
N GLY A 25 -5.08 -20.07 -19.76
CA GLY A 25 -5.07 -19.80 -18.32
C GLY A 25 -3.67 -19.72 -17.71
N THR A 26 -2.60 -19.75 -18.50
CA THR A 26 -1.24 -19.58 -17.98
C THR A 26 -1.04 -18.16 -17.49
N VAL A 27 -0.61 -18.04 -16.23
CA VAL A 27 -0.31 -16.73 -15.63
C VAL A 27 1.06 -16.27 -16.13
N PRO A 28 1.18 -15.05 -16.70
CA PRO A 28 2.46 -14.54 -17.17
C PRO A 28 3.51 -14.52 -16.06
N ILE A 29 4.75 -14.89 -16.39
CA ILE A 29 5.89 -14.86 -15.43
C ILE A 29 6.07 -13.48 -14.78
N GLY A 30 5.78 -12.40 -15.50
CA GLY A 30 5.80 -11.04 -14.94
C GLY A 30 4.81 -10.84 -13.79
N THR A 31 3.63 -11.46 -13.85
CA THR A 31 2.63 -11.41 -12.78
C THR A 31 3.13 -12.15 -11.53
N HIS A 32 3.81 -13.28 -11.72
CA HIS A 32 4.45 -14.00 -10.62
C HIS A 32 5.56 -13.19 -9.96
N LEU A 33 6.36 -12.46 -10.75
CA LEU A 33 7.41 -11.58 -10.23
C LEU A 33 6.81 -10.46 -9.38
N ILE A 34 5.80 -9.77 -9.90
CA ILE A 34 5.10 -8.67 -9.21
C ILE A 34 4.49 -9.19 -7.90
N ARG A 35 3.76 -10.32 -7.94
CA ARG A 35 3.18 -10.94 -6.73
C ARG A 35 4.24 -11.25 -5.68
N ASN A 36 5.36 -11.85 -6.09
CA ASN A 36 6.43 -12.17 -5.15
C ASN A 36 7.04 -10.93 -4.48
N VAL A 37 7.24 -9.84 -5.24
CA VAL A 37 7.69 -8.57 -4.65
C VAL A 37 6.67 -8.08 -3.63
N PHE A 38 5.39 -7.98 -3.98
CA PHE A 38 4.38 -7.44 -3.07
C PHE A 38 4.06 -8.33 -1.86
N TYR A 39 4.28 -9.64 -1.94
CA TYR A 39 4.10 -10.55 -0.81
C TYR A 39 5.26 -10.49 0.19
N HIS A 40 6.49 -10.39 -0.31
CA HIS A 40 7.67 -10.48 0.55
C HIS A 40 8.18 -9.11 0.99
N LEU A 41 7.96 -8.05 0.21
CA LEU A 41 8.37 -6.69 0.54
C LEU A 41 7.86 -6.24 1.93
N PRO A 42 6.59 -6.46 2.32
CA PRO A 42 6.11 -6.09 3.66
C PRO A 42 6.85 -6.85 4.78
N ILE A 43 7.18 -8.12 4.56
CA ILE A 43 7.88 -8.96 5.54
C ILE A 43 9.33 -8.48 5.72
N VAL A 44 10.04 -8.26 4.61
CA VAL A 44 11.40 -7.70 4.60
C VAL A 44 11.40 -6.33 5.28
N TRP A 45 10.38 -5.51 5.02
CA TRP A 45 10.23 -4.19 5.62
C TRP A 45 10.03 -4.24 7.14
N ILE A 46 9.20 -5.18 7.63
CA ILE A 46 9.01 -5.43 9.07
C ILE A 46 10.32 -5.90 9.71
N LEU A 47 11.09 -6.77 9.05
CA LEU A 47 12.38 -7.23 9.57
C LEU A 47 13.41 -6.09 9.66
N LEU A 48 13.50 -5.23 8.64
CA LEU A 48 14.35 -4.03 8.67
C LEU A 48 13.94 -3.08 9.81
N LEU A 49 12.63 -2.88 10.01
CA LEU A 49 12.07 -2.13 11.12
C LEU A 49 12.48 -2.68 12.49
N MET A 50 12.50 -4.00 12.64
CA MET A 50 12.87 -4.67 13.89
C MET A 50 14.37 -4.66 14.16
N LEU A 51 15.18 -4.82 13.12
CA LEU A 51 16.63 -5.06 13.26
C LEU A 51 17.46 -3.78 13.21
N THR A 52 16.90 -2.66 12.74
CA THR A 52 17.67 -1.43 12.60
C THR A 52 16.93 -0.22 13.15
N ASP A 53 17.44 0.31 14.26
CA ASP A 53 16.97 1.57 14.86
C ASP A 53 17.80 2.77 14.39
N THR A 54 18.23 2.76 13.13
CA THR A 54 19.01 3.87 12.58
C THR A 54 18.10 5.03 12.21
N LYS A 55 18.53 6.26 12.52
CA LYS A 55 17.76 7.48 12.20
C LYS A 55 17.39 7.59 10.73
N ILE A 56 18.26 7.11 9.82
CA ILE A 56 18.02 7.12 8.37
C ILE A 56 16.83 6.24 8.01
N ILE A 57 16.76 5.02 8.55
CA ILE A 57 15.65 4.11 8.30
C ILE A 57 14.36 4.66 8.89
N ARG A 58 14.40 5.21 10.11
CA ARG A 58 13.26 5.88 10.75
C ARG A 58 12.76 7.08 9.95
N PHE A 59 13.65 7.85 9.33
CA PHE A 59 13.28 8.93 8.41
C PHE A 59 12.62 8.39 7.14
N GLY A 60 13.18 7.36 6.51
CA GLY A 60 12.58 6.71 5.35
C GLY A 60 11.17 6.18 5.65
N LEU A 61 10.99 5.56 6.82
CA LEU A 61 9.70 5.09 7.33
C LEU A 61 8.71 6.22 7.56
N PHE A 62 9.17 7.33 8.14
CA PHE A 62 8.33 8.52 8.31
C PHE A 62 7.86 9.06 6.96
N ALA A 63 8.75 9.18 5.97
CA ALA A 63 8.40 9.63 4.63
C ALA A 63 7.38 8.70 3.96
N ILE A 64 7.56 7.39 4.07
CA ILE A 64 6.63 6.39 3.54
C ILE A 64 5.27 6.47 4.25
N ALA A 65 5.25 6.57 5.59
CA ALA A 65 4.03 6.72 6.36
C ALA A 65 3.27 8.01 5.98
N LEU A 66 4.00 9.10 5.72
CA LEU A 66 3.41 10.36 5.28
C LEU A 66 2.74 10.24 3.92
N LEU A 67 3.44 9.66 2.93
CA LEU A 67 2.86 9.38 1.61
C LEU A 67 1.63 8.46 1.72
N TYR A 68 1.73 7.41 2.54
CA TYR A 68 0.63 6.47 2.78
C TYR A 68 -0.60 7.16 3.39
N THR A 69 -0.38 8.08 4.34
CA THR A 69 -1.45 8.89 4.95
C THR A 69 -2.10 9.80 3.93
N LEU A 70 -1.31 10.50 3.11
CA LEU A 70 -1.82 11.37 2.04
C LEU A 70 -2.64 10.58 1.01
N SER A 71 -2.17 9.39 0.61
CA SER A 71 -2.93 8.52 -0.30
C SER A 71 -4.28 8.10 0.28
N HIS A 72 -4.34 7.73 1.57
CA HIS A 72 -5.60 7.34 2.22
C HIS A 72 -6.53 8.54 2.43
N LEU A 73 -5.98 9.72 2.71
CA LEU A 73 -6.77 10.95 2.78
C LEU A 73 -7.39 11.29 1.43
N MET A 74 -6.60 11.25 0.35
CA MET A 74 -7.10 11.46 -1.02
C MET A 74 -8.15 10.42 -1.40
N HIS A 75 -7.95 9.16 -1.04
CA HIS A 75 -8.90 8.08 -1.28
C HIS A 75 -10.23 8.36 -0.56
N LEU A 76 -10.17 8.71 0.73
CA LEU A 76 -11.37 9.03 1.51
C LEU A 76 -12.13 10.23 0.92
N ILE A 77 -11.42 11.28 0.47
CA ILE A 77 -12.03 12.43 -0.21
C ILE A 77 -12.67 12.02 -1.55
N GLY A 78 -12.03 11.11 -2.29
CA GLY A 78 -12.59 10.55 -3.52
C GLY A 78 -13.87 9.76 -3.27
N GLU A 79 -13.87 8.95 -2.22
CA GLU A 79 -15.01 8.12 -1.81
C GLU A 79 -16.23 8.96 -1.43
N MET A 80 -16.02 10.14 -0.84
CA MET A 80 -17.11 11.07 -0.51
C MET A 80 -17.91 11.55 -1.74
N LYS A 81 -17.35 11.43 -2.97
CA LYS A 81 -18.06 11.81 -4.20
C LYS A 81 -19.04 10.73 -4.68
N ASN A 82 -18.75 9.46 -4.41
CA ASN A 82 -19.59 8.31 -4.75
C ASN A 82 -19.48 7.27 -3.63
N PRO A 83 -20.22 7.44 -2.52
CA PRO A 83 -19.94 6.70 -1.29
C PRO A 83 -20.38 5.23 -1.35
N ASP A 84 -19.43 4.31 -1.21
CA ASP A 84 -19.65 2.91 -0.85
C ASP A 84 -19.63 2.75 0.68
N LEU A 85 -20.81 2.51 1.26
CA LEU A 85 -20.99 2.36 2.70
C LEU A 85 -20.19 1.19 3.29
N SER A 86 -19.81 0.19 2.48
CA SER A 86 -19.02 -0.95 2.93
C SER A 86 -17.53 -0.61 3.13
N GLN A 87 -17.02 0.41 2.42
CA GLN A 87 -15.60 0.78 2.43
C GLN A 87 -15.25 1.88 3.44
N GLY A 88 -16.23 2.74 3.76
CA GLY A 88 -16.04 3.89 4.65
C GLY A 88 -15.37 3.55 5.99
N PRO A 89 -15.85 2.56 6.77
CA PRO A 89 -15.23 2.19 8.05
C PRO A 89 -13.76 1.76 7.92
N LEU A 90 -13.43 1.03 6.85
CA LEU A 90 -12.08 0.54 6.61
C LEU A 90 -11.14 1.69 6.19
N LEU A 91 -11.59 2.58 5.31
CA LEU A 91 -10.82 3.76 4.88
C LEU A 91 -10.53 4.67 6.06
N PHE A 92 -11.53 4.92 6.91
CA PHE A 92 -11.38 5.73 8.11
C PHE A 92 -10.39 5.11 9.11
N LEU A 93 -10.54 3.82 9.41
CA LEU A 93 -9.61 3.11 10.29
C LEU A 93 -8.17 3.13 9.74
N THR A 94 -8.02 2.92 8.43
CA THR A 94 -6.69 2.93 7.79
C THR A 94 -6.05 4.31 7.85
N LEU A 95 -6.84 5.37 7.64
CA LEU A 95 -6.36 6.76 7.76
C LEU A 95 -5.90 7.05 9.20
N LEU A 96 -6.69 6.67 10.22
CA LEU A 96 -6.31 6.85 11.62
C LEU A 96 -4.99 6.13 11.95
N VAL A 97 -4.85 4.86 11.55
CA VAL A 97 -3.62 4.09 11.76
C VAL A 97 -2.43 4.75 11.07
N SER A 98 -2.60 5.27 9.84
CA SER A 98 -1.53 5.95 9.11
C SER A 98 -1.07 7.25 9.78
N ILE A 99 -2.00 8.03 10.35
CA ILE A 99 -1.70 9.23 11.14
C ILE A 99 -0.91 8.87 12.40
N LEU A 100 -1.30 7.80 13.10
CA LEU A 100 -0.58 7.32 14.28
C LEU A 100 0.85 6.88 13.94
N LEU A 101 1.05 6.21 12.80
CA LEU A 101 2.39 5.84 12.31
C LEU A 101 3.25 7.09 12.05
N CYS A 102 2.69 8.10 11.38
CA CYS A 102 3.39 9.37 11.18
C CYS A 102 3.79 10.02 12.51
N LYS A 103 2.85 10.07 13.47
CA LYS A 103 3.09 10.65 14.80
C LYS A 103 4.19 9.91 15.55
N GLU A 104 4.19 8.59 15.52
CA GLU A 104 5.17 7.78 16.24
C GLU A 104 6.57 7.94 15.64
N HIS A 105 6.69 7.87 14.31
CA HIS A 105 7.97 8.10 13.64
C HIS A 105 8.49 9.53 13.84
N PHE A 106 7.61 10.54 13.79
CA PHE A 106 7.98 11.93 14.05
C PHE A 106 8.46 12.13 15.49
N LYS A 107 7.77 11.54 16.48
CA LYS A 107 8.19 11.58 17.89
C LYS A 107 9.58 10.98 18.04
N TYR A 108 9.83 9.81 17.47
CA TYR A 108 11.14 9.17 17.50
C TYR A 108 12.24 10.07 16.92
N LEU A 109 12.01 10.65 15.74
CA LEU A 109 12.97 11.53 15.06
C LEU A 109 13.24 12.83 15.83
N LYS A 110 12.26 13.33 16.60
CA LYS A 110 12.43 14.52 17.43
C LYS A 110 13.22 14.20 18.72
N SER A 111 13.05 13.00 19.26
CA SER A 111 13.63 12.59 20.54
C SER A 111 15.08 12.09 20.45
N ASN A 112 15.55 11.70 19.26
CA ASN A 112 16.90 11.16 19.04
C ASN A 112 17.69 12.01 18.05
#